data_AF-A0AAJ4DEG5-F1
#
_entry.id   AF-A0AAJ4DEG5-F1
#
_cell.length_a   1.000
_cell.length_b   1.000
_cell.length_c   1.000
_cell.angle_alpha   90.00
_cell.angle_beta   90.00
_cell.angle_gamma   90.00
#
_symmetry.space_group_name_H-M   'P 1'
#
loop_
_entity.id
_entity.type
_entity.pdbx_description
1 polymer ?
#
loop_
_entity_poly.entity_id
_entity_poly.type
_entity_poly.pdbx_seq_one_letter_code
_entity_poly.pdbx_strand_id
1 'polypeptide(L)'
;MLPALLIGFMLFPAMLGWSRRPVLLSLVGALVGVFLLMFPVAGAAMLFGRGRRAYMSSSRDAVLVVRAAGGRWKVENFFAAHPKTSETESLWDFTVPALLEAADRAGVHIEATAMNEKLARHYKRKIPDLRRLGVVCTGQVKLLRVPRPHPTS
;
A
#
# COMPACT_ATOMS: atom_id res chain seq x y z
N MET A 1 -8.20 17.68 27.13
CA MET A 1 -8.37 17.47 28.59
C MET A 1 -9.36 16.34 28.94
N LEU A 2 -9.73 15.48 27.98
CA LEU A 2 -10.59 14.30 28.21
C LEU A 2 -9.90 12.98 28.65
N PRO A 3 -8.57 12.75 28.49
CA PRO A 3 -8.00 11.43 28.81
C PRO A 3 -7.72 11.19 30.30
N ALA A 4 -7.69 12.24 31.13
CA ALA A 4 -7.39 12.12 32.57
C ALA A 4 -8.57 11.57 33.39
N LEU A 5 -9.81 11.83 32.95
CA LEU A 5 -11.02 11.38 33.65
C LEU A 5 -11.31 9.88 33.46
N LEU A 6 -10.87 9.28 32.35
CA LEU A 6 -11.02 7.84 32.08
C LEU A 6 -10.12 6.96 32.95
N ILE A 7 -8.93 7.46 33.32
CA ILE A 7 -7.96 6.72 34.14
C ILE A 7 -8.42 6.68 35.61
N GLY A 8 -9.03 7.76 36.11
CA GLY A 8 -9.60 7.81 37.47
C GLY A 8 -10.75 6.82 37.67
N PHE A 9 -11.60 6.64 36.65
CA PHE A 9 -12.74 5.71 36.73
C PHE A 9 -12.30 4.22 36.66
N MET A 10 -11.16 3.91 36.03
CA MET A 10 -10.63 2.55 35.97
C MET A 10 -9.94 2.08 37.27
N LEU A 11 -9.45 3.00 38.11
CA LEU A 11 -8.76 2.65 39.36
C LEU A 11 -9.69 2.59 40.58
N PHE A 12 -10.88 3.18 40.50
CA PHE A 12 -11.86 3.19 41.58
C PHE A 12 -12.35 1.78 42.04
N PRO A 13 -12.52 0.78 41.14
CA PRO A 13 -12.95 -0.56 41.55
C PRO A 13 -11.88 -1.36 42.30
N ALA A 14 -10.59 -1.01 42.16
CA ALA A 14 -9.48 -1.75 42.76
C ALA A 14 -9.31 -1.46 44.26
N MET A 15 -9.78 -0.31 44.75
CA MET A 15 -9.71 0.05 46.17
C MET A 15 -10.88 -0.48 47.02
N LEU A 16 -11.97 -0.94 46.40
CA LEU A 16 -13.23 -1.24 47.10
C LEU A 16 -13.44 -2.73 47.44
N GLY A 17 -12.41 -3.57 47.36
CA GLY A 17 -12.51 -5.00 47.72
C GLY A 17 -13.49 -5.80 46.84
N TRP A 18 -13.88 -5.26 45.69
CA TRP A 18 -14.77 -5.97 44.76
C TRP A 18 -14.03 -7.18 44.16
N SER A 19 -14.71 -8.33 44.13
CA SER A 19 -14.20 -9.60 43.57
C SER A 19 -13.36 -9.40 42.30
N ARG A 20 -12.38 -10.25 41.99
CA ARG A 20 -11.48 -10.07 40.83
C ARG A 20 -12.17 -10.02 39.45
N ARG A 21 -13.45 -10.40 39.38
CA ARG A 21 -14.21 -10.63 38.14
C ARG A 21 -14.64 -9.37 37.36
N PRO A 22 -15.20 -8.30 37.97
CA PRO A 22 -15.56 -7.06 37.26
C PRO A 22 -14.32 -6.23 36.87
N VAL A 23 -13.22 -6.30 37.63
CA VAL A 23 -11.94 -5.67 37.25
C VAL A 23 -11.38 -6.34 35.99
N LEU A 24 -11.38 -7.68 35.96
CA LEU A 24 -10.95 -8.44 34.77
C LEU A 24 -11.85 -8.15 33.56
N LEU A 25 -13.18 -8.13 33.74
CA LEU A 25 -14.12 -7.80 32.67
C LEU A 25 -13.92 -6.38 32.13
N SER A 26 -13.63 -5.40 32.99
CA SER A 26 -13.35 -4.03 32.58
C SER A 26 -12.03 -3.91 31.81
N LEU A 27 -11.01 -4.68 32.22
CA LEU A 27 -9.72 -4.73 31.53
C LEU A 27 -9.85 -5.39 30.15
N VAL A 28 -10.58 -6.51 30.06
CA VAL A 28 -10.86 -7.18 28.78
C VAL A 28 -11.70 -6.28 27.87
N GLY A 29 -12.73 -5.61 28.40
CA GLY A 29 -13.54 -4.65 27.66
C GLY A 29 -12.72 -3.48 27.11
N ALA A 30 -11.81 -2.93 27.92
CA ALA A 30 -10.89 -1.89 27.47
C ALA A 30 -9.91 -2.38 26.38
N LEU A 31 -9.38 -3.60 26.52
CA LEU A 31 -8.48 -4.19 25.53
C LEU A 31 -9.19 -4.40 24.18
N VAL A 32 -10.42 -4.94 24.23
CA VAL A 32 -11.27 -5.13 23.05
C VAL A 32 -11.64 -3.78 22.43
N GLY A 33 -11.97 -2.78 23.24
CA GLY A 33 -12.25 -1.42 22.78
C GLY A 33 -11.06 -0.78 22.06
N VAL A 34 -9.86 -0.89 22.62
CA VAL A 34 -8.61 -0.40 21.99
C VAL A 34 -8.34 -1.14 20.68
N PHE A 35 -8.53 -2.46 20.65
CA PHE A 35 -8.33 -3.27 19.45
C PHE A 35 -9.31 -2.89 18.33
N LEU A 36 -10.59 -2.73 18.67
CA LEU A 36 -11.64 -2.30 17.74
C LEU A 36 -11.41 -0.87 17.22
N LEU A 37 -10.78 0.00 18.00
CA LEU A 37 -10.45 1.36 17.59
C LEU A 37 -9.18 1.41 16.71
N MET A 38 -8.19 0.57 17.00
CA MET A 38 -6.93 0.51 16.26
C MET A 38 -7.10 -0.12 14.88
N PHE A 39 -7.98 -1.11 14.73
CA PHE A 39 -8.21 -1.79 13.44
C PHE A 39 -8.65 -0.85 12.30
N PRO A 40 -9.64 0.04 12.46
CA PRO A 40 -10.04 0.98 11.41
C PRO A 40 -8.99 2.07 11.17
N VAL A 41 -8.26 2.51 12.21
CA VAL A 41 -7.19 3.51 12.05
C VAL A 41 -6.01 2.93 11.28
N ALA A 42 -5.60 1.70 11.59
CA ALA A 42 -4.57 0.99 10.84
C ALA A 42 -5.01 0.72 9.39
N GLY A 43 -6.26 0.29 9.19
CA GLY A 43 -6.84 0.10 7.86
C GLY A 43 -6.90 1.39 7.05
N ALA A 44 -7.35 2.48 7.65
CA ALA A 44 -7.41 3.80 7.02
C ALA A 44 -6.00 4.34 6.71
N ALA A 45 -5.03 4.20 7.62
CA ALA A 45 -3.64 4.57 7.35
C ALA A 45 -3.01 3.73 6.23
N MET A 46 -3.43 2.47 6.09
CA MET A 46 -2.97 1.60 5.01
C MET A 46 -3.60 1.97 3.65
N LEU A 47 -4.85 2.42 3.64
CA LEU A 47 -5.60 2.81 2.44
C LEU A 47 -5.27 4.24 1.98
N PHE A 48 -5.15 5.18 2.92
CA PHE A 48 -4.96 6.62 2.72
C PHE A 48 -3.55 7.12 3.07
N GLY A 49 -2.60 6.22 3.29
CA GLY A 49 -1.23 6.58 3.64
C GLY A 49 -0.60 7.55 2.65
N ARG A 50 0.07 8.58 3.19
CA ARG A 50 0.83 9.57 2.40
C ARG A 50 1.76 8.85 1.42
N GLY A 51 1.77 9.30 0.16
CA GLY A 51 2.64 8.75 -0.88
C GLY A 51 1.96 7.79 -1.87
N ARG A 52 0.65 7.55 -1.75
CA ARG A 52 -0.13 6.84 -2.77
C ARG A 52 -0.60 7.82 -3.86
N ARG A 53 -0.26 7.54 -5.11
CA ARG A 53 -0.66 8.30 -6.30
C ARG A 53 -1.40 7.35 -7.24
N ALA A 54 -2.61 7.74 -7.63
CA ALA A 54 -3.40 7.01 -8.61
C ALA A 54 -3.40 7.81 -9.91
N TYR A 55 -3.02 7.15 -11.00
CA TYR A 55 -3.06 7.70 -12.36
C TYR A 55 -4.20 7.01 -13.09
N MET A 56 -5.09 7.80 -13.68
CA MET A 56 -6.27 7.30 -14.38
C MET A 56 -6.17 7.65 -15.86
N SER A 57 -6.58 6.74 -16.74
CA SER A 57 -6.67 7.02 -18.17
C SER A 57 -7.69 8.15 -18.42
N SER A 58 -7.51 8.92 -19.49
CA SER A 58 -8.44 9.99 -19.89
C SER A 58 -9.85 9.46 -20.14
N SER A 59 -9.96 8.23 -20.68
CA SER A 59 -11.21 7.51 -20.88
C SER A 59 -11.83 6.96 -19.59
N ARG A 60 -11.14 7.09 -18.45
CA ARG A 60 -11.51 6.53 -17.15
C ARG A 60 -11.64 5.00 -17.09
N ASP A 61 -11.14 4.31 -18.10
CA ASP A 61 -11.26 2.84 -18.18
C ASP A 61 -10.09 2.07 -17.57
N ALA A 62 -9.02 2.77 -17.14
CA ALA A 62 -7.87 2.14 -16.51
C ALA A 62 -7.28 3.02 -15.40
N VAL A 63 -6.77 2.38 -14.35
CA VAL A 63 -6.14 3.02 -13.19
C VAL A 63 -4.85 2.30 -12.83
N LEU A 64 -3.78 3.07 -12.65
CA LEU A 64 -2.49 2.64 -12.13
C LEU A 64 -2.27 3.27 -10.75
N VAL A 65 -2.07 2.44 -9.73
CA VAL A 65 -1.79 2.91 -8.37
C VAL A 65 -0.32 2.67 -8.01
N VAL A 66 0.38 3.76 -7.70
CA VAL A 66 1.77 3.76 -7.25
C VAL A 66 1.84 4.24 -5.81
N ARG A 67 2.56 3.53 -4.96
CA ARG A 67 2.78 3.89 -3.57
C ARG A 67 4.26 4.11 -3.30
N ALA A 68 4.63 5.28 -2.81
CA ALA A 68 5.94 5.52 -2.23
C ALA A 68 6.01 4.88 -0.84
N ALA A 69 6.97 3.98 -0.63
CA ALA A 69 7.17 3.28 0.63
C ALA A 69 8.66 2.99 0.87
N GLY A 70 9.28 3.67 1.84
CA GLY A 70 10.66 3.39 2.27
C GLY A 70 11.72 3.63 1.19
N GLY A 71 11.68 4.79 0.51
CA GLY A 71 12.66 5.15 -0.52
C GLY A 71 12.51 4.40 -1.85
N ARG A 72 11.44 3.63 -2.03
CA ARG A 72 11.07 2.93 -3.26
C ARG A 72 9.63 3.22 -3.65
N TRP A 73 9.33 3.09 -4.92
CA TRP A 73 7.96 3.17 -5.43
C TRP A 73 7.44 1.78 -5.75
N LYS A 74 6.30 1.42 -5.18
CA LYS A 74 5.64 0.15 -5.40
C LYS A 74 4.41 0.35 -6.28
N VAL A 75 4.38 -0.33 -7.42
CA VAL A 75 3.18 -0.43 -8.26
C VAL A 75 2.30 -1.50 -7.65
N GLU A 76 1.17 -1.08 -7.07
CA GLU A 76 0.29 -1.98 -6.32
C GLU A 76 -0.74 -2.64 -7.22
N ASN A 77 -1.42 -1.87 -8.06
CA ASN A 77 -2.50 -2.37 -8.89
C ASN A 77 -2.55 -1.67 -10.25
N PHE A 78 -2.80 -2.47 -11.28
CA PHE A 78 -3.24 -2.02 -12.58
C PHE A 78 -4.65 -2.58 -12.80
N PHE A 79 -5.65 -1.71 -12.73
CA PHE A 79 -7.04 -2.08 -12.99
C PHE A 79 -7.48 -1.53 -14.33
N ALA A 80 -8.20 -2.36 -15.07
CA ALA A 80 -8.90 -1.96 -16.28
C ALA A 80 -10.37 -2.31 -16.10
N ALA A 81 -11.27 -1.35 -16.26
CA ALA A 81 -12.72 -1.55 -16.15
C ALA A 81 -13.19 -2.60 -17.18
N HIS A 82 -12.59 -2.60 -18.37
CA HIS A 82 -12.91 -3.53 -19.44
C HIS A 82 -11.64 -4.15 -20.07
N PRO A 83 -11.02 -5.17 -19.47
CA PRO A 83 -9.65 -5.62 -19.82
C PRO A 83 -9.41 -6.09 -21.26
N LYS A 84 -10.45 -6.24 -22.09
CA LYS A 84 -10.34 -6.61 -23.52
C LYS A 84 -10.71 -5.49 -24.50
N THR A 85 -11.41 -4.45 -24.03
CA THR A 85 -11.94 -3.35 -24.87
C THR A 85 -11.49 -1.97 -24.40
N SER A 86 -10.90 -1.87 -23.22
CA SER A 86 -10.32 -0.62 -22.71
C SER A 86 -8.96 -0.37 -23.32
N GLU A 87 -8.70 0.90 -23.62
CA GLU A 87 -7.38 1.42 -24.00
C GLU A 87 -6.39 1.40 -22.83
N THR A 88 -6.16 0.22 -22.27
CA THR A 88 -5.09 0.01 -21.29
C THR A 88 -3.73 0.33 -21.89
N GLU A 89 -3.58 0.15 -23.19
CA GLU A 89 -2.35 0.42 -23.93
C GLU A 89 -1.97 1.90 -23.89
N SER A 90 -2.91 2.84 -24.05
CA SER A 90 -2.63 4.27 -23.94
C SER A 90 -2.17 4.65 -22.53
N LEU A 91 -2.76 4.06 -21.49
CA LEU A 91 -2.28 4.28 -20.12
C LEU A 91 -0.85 3.75 -19.93
N TRP A 92 -0.52 2.58 -20.48
CA TRP A 92 0.85 2.03 -20.42
C TRP A 92 1.84 2.91 -21.17
N ASP A 93 1.50 3.33 -22.39
CA ASP A 93 2.42 4.01 -23.29
C ASP A 93 2.70 5.46 -22.84
N PHE A 94 1.78 6.12 -22.13
CA PHE A 94 2.02 7.47 -21.59
C PHE A 94 2.46 7.46 -20.12
N THR A 95 1.80 6.68 -19.27
CA THR A 95 2.01 6.77 -17.81
C THR A 95 3.28 6.07 -17.39
N VAL A 96 3.61 4.94 -18.02
CA VAL A 96 4.80 4.18 -17.62
C VAL A 96 6.07 4.94 -17.95
N PRO A 97 6.30 5.47 -19.17
CA PRO A 97 7.50 6.27 -19.43
C PRO A 97 7.66 7.45 -18.48
N ALA A 98 6.58 8.22 -18.24
CA ALA A 98 6.61 9.35 -17.31
C ALA A 98 6.95 8.92 -15.87
N LEU A 99 6.43 7.77 -15.42
CA LEU A 99 6.76 7.19 -14.12
C LEU A 99 8.23 6.77 -14.05
N LEU A 100 8.75 6.14 -15.10
CA LEU A 100 10.14 5.71 -15.17
C LEU A 100 11.10 6.91 -15.13
N GLU A 101 10.83 7.97 -15.91
CA GLU A 101 11.61 9.20 -15.89
C GLU A 101 11.58 9.90 -14.54
N ALA A 102 10.41 9.95 -13.90
CA ALA A 102 10.28 10.52 -12.56
C ALA A 102 11.06 9.72 -11.51
N ALA A 103 11.08 8.39 -11.63
CA ALA A 103 11.84 7.52 -10.74
C ALA A 103 13.35 7.65 -10.98
N ASP A 104 13.78 7.75 -12.23
CA ASP A 104 15.19 7.93 -12.60
C ASP A 104 15.72 9.28 -12.08
N ARG A 105 14.96 10.37 -12.26
CA ARG A 105 15.30 11.70 -11.70
C ARG A 105 15.36 11.71 -10.17
N ALA A 106 14.47 10.95 -9.53
CA ALA A 106 14.44 10.86 -8.07
C ALA A 106 15.49 9.88 -7.51
N GLY A 107 16.17 9.10 -8.36
CA GLY A 107 17.06 8.03 -7.92
C GLY A 107 16.32 6.91 -7.16
N VAL A 108 15.04 6.67 -7.49
CA VAL A 108 14.16 5.76 -6.75
C VAL A 108 13.95 4.44 -7.50
N HIS A 109 13.99 3.33 -6.78
CA HIS A 109 13.67 2.01 -7.32
C HIS A 109 12.16 1.82 -7.54
N ILE A 110 11.80 1.13 -8.62
CA ILE A 110 10.41 0.73 -8.88
C ILE A 110 10.26 -0.77 -8.62
N GLU A 111 9.36 -1.12 -7.71
CA GLU A 111 8.95 -2.48 -7.41
C GLU A 111 7.54 -2.72 -7.96
N ALA A 112 7.31 -3.85 -8.62
CA ALA A 112 5.98 -4.25 -9.10
C ALA A 112 5.72 -5.72 -8.78
N THR A 113 4.46 -6.07 -8.53
CA THR A 113 4.03 -7.46 -8.36
C THR A 113 3.09 -7.82 -9.50
N ALA A 114 3.49 -8.79 -10.32
CA ALA A 114 2.62 -9.36 -11.34
C ALA A 114 1.85 -10.55 -10.77
N MET A 115 0.56 -10.66 -11.09
CA MET A 115 -0.30 -11.72 -10.56
C MET A 115 0.06 -13.12 -11.08
N ASN A 116 0.74 -13.21 -12.23
CA ASN A 116 1.22 -14.46 -12.80
C ASN A 116 2.44 -14.21 -13.72
N GLU A 117 3.10 -15.30 -14.12
CA GLU A 117 4.30 -15.25 -14.98
C GLU A 117 4.01 -14.68 -16.38
N LYS A 118 2.80 -14.88 -16.93
CA LYS A 118 2.41 -14.32 -18.24
C LYS A 118 2.41 -12.79 -18.20
N LEU A 119 1.86 -12.22 -17.14
CA LEU A 119 1.81 -10.78 -16.91
C LEU A 119 3.20 -10.23 -16.59
N ALA A 120 4.01 -10.96 -15.83
CA ALA A 120 5.40 -10.60 -15.56
C ALA A 120 6.23 -10.46 -16.85
N ARG A 121 6.07 -11.42 -17.77
CA ARG A 121 6.70 -11.36 -19.11
C ARG A 121 6.18 -10.19 -19.93
N HIS A 122 4.88 -9.89 -19.86
CA HIS A 122 4.31 -8.72 -20.55
C HIS A 122 4.97 -7.42 -20.04
N TYR A 123 5.10 -7.26 -18.72
CA TYR A 123 5.77 -6.09 -18.12
C TYR A 123 7.24 -6.00 -18.51
N LYS A 124 7.96 -7.12 -18.49
CA LYS A 124 9.39 -7.15 -18.88
C LYS A 124 9.62 -6.75 -20.34
N ARG A 125 8.66 -6.98 -21.23
CA ARG A 125 8.75 -6.54 -22.63
C ARG A 125 8.54 -5.04 -22.80
N LYS A 126 7.64 -4.42 -22.02
CA LYS A 126 7.33 -2.99 -22.12
C LYS A 126 8.26 -2.10 -21.27
N ILE A 127 8.76 -2.60 -20.13
CA ILE A 127 9.62 -1.83 -19.22
C ILE A 127 11.06 -2.32 -19.35
N PRO A 128 11.98 -1.47 -19.84
CA PRO A 128 13.38 -1.83 -19.91
C PRO A 128 14.00 -1.90 -18.51
N ASP A 129 15.00 -2.77 -18.35
CA ASP A 129 15.75 -3.00 -17.09
C ASP A 129 14.91 -3.55 -15.92
N LEU A 130 13.69 -4.03 -16.21
CA LEU A 130 12.85 -4.70 -15.23
C LEU A 130 13.37 -6.12 -14.97
N ARG A 131 13.89 -6.34 -13.76
CA ARG A 131 14.44 -7.62 -13.31
C ARG A 131 13.42 -8.40 -12.49
N ARG A 132 13.40 -9.71 -12.66
CA ARG A 132 12.62 -10.64 -11.83
C ARG A 132 13.41 -10.93 -10.56
N LEU A 133 12.79 -10.71 -9.41
CA LEU A 133 13.37 -11.04 -8.11
C LEU A 133 12.99 -12.44 -7.63
N GLY A 134 11.82 -12.93 -8.04
CA GLY A 134 11.36 -14.27 -7.68
C GLY A 134 9.85 -14.39 -7.63
N VAL A 135 9.37 -15.57 -7.25
CA VAL A 135 7.96 -15.84 -6.98
C VAL A 135 7.72 -15.63 -5.47
N VAL A 136 6.66 -14.91 -5.15
CA VAL A 136 6.20 -14.68 -3.77
C VAL A 136 5.02 -15.61 -3.47
N CYS A 137 3.98 -15.16 -2.75
CA CYS A 137 2.81 -15.98 -2.46
C CYS A 137 1.92 -16.17 -3.70
N THR A 138 1.29 -17.34 -3.78
CA THR A 138 0.19 -17.63 -4.71
C THR A 138 0.56 -17.43 -6.19
N GLY A 139 1.80 -17.74 -6.58
CA GLY A 139 2.26 -17.65 -7.97
C GLY A 139 2.51 -16.22 -8.49
N GLN A 140 2.43 -15.23 -7.60
CA GLN A 140 2.75 -13.83 -7.94
C GLN A 140 4.26 -13.67 -8.14
N VAL A 141 4.64 -12.86 -9.12
CA VAL A 141 6.03 -12.63 -9.51
C VAL A 141 6.44 -11.22 -9.11
N LYS A 142 7.49 -11.11 -8.31
CA LYS A 142 8.06 -9.84 -7.89
C LYS A 142 9.08 -9.34 -8.91
N LEU A 143 8.94 -8.06 -9.29
CA LEU A 143 9.72 -7.38 -10.31
C LEU A 143 10.34 -6.11 -9.72
N LEU A 144 11.57 -5.80 -10.12
CA LEU A 144 12.32 -4.65 -9.67
C LEU A 144 13.04 -3.99 -10.84
N ARG A 145 12.88 -2.68 -10.99
CA ARG A 145 13.70 -1.84 -11.85
C ARG A 145 14.54 -0.92 -10.97
N VAL A 146 15.84 -0.86 -11.28
CA VAL A 146 16.77 0.08 -10.66
C VAL A 146 16.77 1.38 -11.48
N PRO A 147 16.80 2.55 -10.84
CA PRO A 147 16.86 3.82 -11.55
C PRO A 147 18.10 3.88 -12.43
N ARG A 148 17.97 4.44 -13.62
CA ARG A 148 19.15 4.73 -14.44
C ARG A 148 19.87 5.95 -13.88
N PRO A 149 21.21 5.95 -13.84
CA PRO A 149 21.95 7.16 -13.50
C PRO A 149 21.60 8.23 -14.54
N HIS A 150 20.97 9.31 -14.08
CA HIS A 150 20.77 10.47 -14.93
C HIS A 150 22.14 11.14 -15.10
N PRO A 151 22.61 11.44 -16.33
CA PRO A 151 23.83 12.21 -16.50
C PRO A 151 23.63 13.55 -15.80
N THR A 152 24.29 13.71 -14.66
CA THR A 152 24.35 14.96 -13.92
C THR A 152 25.04 15.98 -14.81
N SER A 153 24.29 16.98 -15.29
CA SER A 153 24.81 18.23 -15.83
C SER A 153 25.49 19.03 -14.74
#